data_AF-A0A7K1BIU9-F1
#
_entry.id   AF-A0A7K1BIU9-F1
#
_cell.length_a   1.000
_cell.length_b   1.000
_cell.length_c   1.000
_cell.angle_alpha   90.00
_cell.angle_beta   90.00
_cell.angle_gamma   90.00
#
_symmetry.space_group_name_H-M   'P 1'
#
loop_
_entity.id
_entity.type
_entity.pdbx_description
1 polymer ?
#
loop_
_entity_poly.entity_id
_entity_poly.type
_entity_poly.pdbx_seq_one_letter_code
_entity_poly.pdbx_strand_id
1 'polypeptide(L)'
;MKLKVVTAIAISTLLLIGSSGAAVADAPKAGQSMTHMKTGAGLASTLEAAGIIMYVQGGATASVIGDSIGAPTGQYVFHIPITANKSGVQHLGSNIVFFNTANNNQLQLRNPVINLKTGDVTATIPQAENKSLTVLTITNLAGLKPTITTDKKVNLRKTAYTGATLSLAPGIAAAISSILGLPENSLPDALAFGSTDVSLFTKAK
;
A
#
# COMPACT_ATOMS: atom_id res chain seq x y z
N MET A 1 -33.07 -38.30 -38.09
CA MET A 1 -31.86 -37.45 -37.94
C MET A 1 -32.05 -36.51 -36.73
N LYS A 2 -31.91 -37.02 -35.49
CA LYS A 2 -32.17 -36.24 -34.26
C LYS A 2 -31.27 -36.66 -33.08
N LEU A 3 -30.01 -37.01 -33.34
CA LEU A 3 -29.07 -37.43 -32.28
C LEU A 3 -27.65 -36.86 -32.43
N LYS A 4 -27.46 -35.83 -33.27
CA LYS A 4 -26.12 -35.24 -33.53
C LYS A 4 -25.92 -33.82 -32.99
N VAL A 5 -26.97 -33.18 -32.48
CA VAL A 5 -26.90 -31.76 -32.06
C VAL A 5 -26.77 -31.59 -30.54
N VAL A 6 -27.14 -32.61 -29.74
CA VAL A 6 -27.10 -32.52 -28.26
C VAL A 6 -25.70 -32.75 -27.70
N THR A 7 -24.85 -33.53 -28.39
CA THR A 7 -23.50 -33.89 -27.92
C THR A 7 -22.45 -32.80 -28.15
N ALA A 8 -22.72 -31.82 -29.02
CA ALA A 8 -21.76 -30.77 -29.35
C ALA A 8 -21.80 -29.58 -28.36
N ILE A 9 -22.89 -29.40 -27.60
CA ILE A 9 -23.04 -28.28 -26.65
C ILE A 9 -22.44 -28.63 -25.28
N ALA A 10 -22.40 -29.92 -24.92
CA ALA A 10 -21.90 -30.36 -23.62
C ALA A 10 -20.35 -30.38 -23.49
N ILE A 11 -19.63 -30.38 -24.62
CA ILE A 11 -18.15 -30.40 -24.62
C ILE A 11 -17.58 -28.97 -24.56
N SER A 12 -18.31 -27.99 -25.08
CA SER A 12 -17.90 -26.58 -25.07
C SER A 12 -17.94 -25.95 -23.69
N THR A 13 -18.86 -26.38 -22.82
CA THR A 13 -19.00 -25.84 -21.46
C THR A 13 -17.98 -26.45 -20.48
N LEU A 14 -17.47 -27.65 -20.75
CA LEU A 14 -16.49 -28.31 -19.86
C LEU A 14 -15.06 -27.76 -20.05
N LEU A 15 -14.72 -27.22 -21.23
CA LEU A 15 -13.40 -26.63 -21.48
C LEU A 15 -13.20 -25.23 -20.90
N LEU A 16 -14.27 -24.49 -20.55
CA LEU A 16 -14.14 -23.16 -19.92
C LEU A 16 -13.91 -23.19 -18.40
N ILE A 17 -14.02 -24.36 -17.76
CA ILE A 17 -13.80 -24.51 -16.30
C ILE A 17 -12.31 -24.75 -15.98
N GLY A 18 -11.47 -24.99 -17.00
CA GLY A 18 -10.07 -25.42 -16.82
C GLY A 18 -9.01 -24.32 -16.76
N SER A 19 -9.34 -23.04 -16.99
CA SER A 19 -8.34 -21.95 -17.05
C SER A 19 -8.54 -20.86 -16.02
N SER A 20 -9.28 -21.11 -14.93
CA SER A 20 -9.10 -20.33 -13.70
C SER A 20 -7.77 -20.77 -13.07
N GLY A 21 -6.65 -20.44 -13.72
CA GLY A 21 -5.40 -20.31 -13.01
C GLY A 21 -5.69 -19.30 -11.91
N ALA A 22 -5.86 -19.78 -10.67
CA ALA A 22 -5.98 -18.90 -9.54
C ALA A 22 -4.81 -17.93 -9.67
N ALA A 23 -5.10 -16.63 -9.74
CA ALA A 23 -4.06 -15.64 -9.64
C ALA A 23 -3.41 -15.88 -8.28
N VAL A 24 -2.26 -16.57 -8.31
CA VAL A 24 -1.44 -16.72 -7.12
C VAL A 24 -0.90 -15.32 -6.87
N ALA A 25 -1.53 -14.60 -5.93
CA ALA A 25 -0.87 -13.46 -5.32
C ALA A 25 0.51 -13.96 -4.91
N ASP A 26 1.57 -13.21 -5.26
CA ASP A 26 2.95 -13.60 -4.95
C ASP A 26 3.02 -13.69 -3.42
N ALA A 27 2.82 -14.90 -2.90
CA ALA A 27 2.77 -15.13 -1.47
C ALA A 27 4.14 -14.72 -0.92
N PRO A 28 4.22 -14.05 0.24
CA PRO A 28 5.49 -13.62 0.78
C PRO A 28 6.42 -14.82 0.88
N LYS A 29 7.44 -14.88 0.01
CA LYS A 29 8.43 -15.94 0.06
C LYS A 29 9.26 -15.70 1.32
N ALA A 30 9.61 -16.76 2.05
CA ALA A 30 10.50 -16.62 3.20
C ALA A 30 11.78 -15.90 2.73
N GLY A 31 12.11 -14.77 3.37
CA GLY A 31 13.23 -13.92 2.97
C GLY A 31 12.90 -12.80 1.98
N GLN A 32 11.63 -12.54 1.67
CA GLN A 32 11.24 -11.38 0.86
C GLN A 32 11.17 -10.10 1.70
N SER A 33 11.76 -9.02 1.18
CA SER A 33 11.69 -7.71 1.81
C SER A 33 10.32 -7.09 1.59
N MET A 34 9.68 -6.64 2.68
CA MET A 34 8.32 -6.11 2.65
C MET A 34 8.15 -4.92 3.61
N THR A 35 7.24 -4.03 3.25
CA THR A 35 6.60 -3.08 4.17
C THR A 35 5.21 -3.61 4.53
N HIS A 36 4.89 -3.61 5.82
CA HIS A 36 3.53 -3.81 6.32
C HIS A 36 3.00 -2.47 6.84
N MET A 37 2.14 -1.82 6.06
CA MET A 37 1.55 -0.53 6.41
C MET A 37 0.10 -0.74 6.81
N LYS A 38 -0.36 -0.06 7.85
CA LYS A 38 -1.78 -0.02 8.19
C LYS A 38 -2.22 1.40 8.48
N THR A 39 -3.43 1.75 8.10
CA THR A 39 -4.00 3.05 8.48
C THR A 39 -4.32 3.08 9.97
N GLY A 40 -4.41 4.27 10.56
CA GLY A 40 -4.93 4.44 11.91
C GLY A 40 -6.42 4.05 11.97
N ALA A 41 -6.88 3.60 13.15
CA ALA A 41 -8.29 3.38 13.39
C ALA A 41 -9.08 4.69 13.13
N GLY A 42 -10.23 4.58 12.46
CA GLY A 42 -11.08 5.71 12.11
C GLY A 42 -10.67 6.45 10.83
N LEU A 43 -9.42 6.34 10.37
CA LEU A 43 -9.00 7.01 9.12
C LEU A 43 -9.75 6.48 7.90
N ALA A 44 -9.89 5.16 7.79
CA ALA A 44 -10.57 4.54 6.66
C ALA A 44 -12.03 5.00 6.56
N SER A 45 -12.75 5.05 7.70
CA SER A 45 -14.12 5.54 7.77
C SER A 45 -14.24 7.04 7.50
N THR A 46 -13.28 7.85 7.96
CA THR A 46 -13.25 9.29 7.65
C THR A 46 -13.08 9.54 6.15
N LEU A 47 -12.18 8.81 5.51
CA LEU A 47 -11.96 8.90 4.07
C LEU A 47 -13.19 8.41 3.29
N GLU A 48 -13.78 7.29 3.70
CA GLU A 48 -14.98 6.73 3.05
C GLU A 48 -16.18 7.67 3.16
N ALA A 49 -16.39 8.31 4.31
CA ALA A 49 -17.40 9.35 4.49
C ALA A 49 -17.17 10.60 3.61
N ALA A 50 -15.92 10.87 3.23
CA ALA A 50 -15.55 11.92 2.27
C ALA A 50 -15.62 11.45 0.81
N GLY A 51 -16.14 10.24 0.55
CA GLY A 51 -16.20 9.64 -0.79
C GLY A 51 -14.85 9.12 -1.29
N ILE A 52 -13.85 8.97 -0.41
CA ILE A 52 -12.51 8.51 -0.75
C ILE A 52 -12.35 7.04 -0.39
N ILE A 53 -12.05 6.21 -1.39
CA ILE A 53 -11.60 4.84 -1.18
C ILE A 53 -10.09 4.75 -1.41
N MET A 54 -9.43 3.89 -0.64
CA MET A 54 -8.00 3.60 -0.82
C MET A 54 -7.80 2.22 -1.40
N TYR A 55 -6.86 2.09 -2.33
CA TYR A 55 -6.42 0.79 -2.81
C TYR A 55 -4.96 0.85 -3.25
N VAL A 56 -4.39 -0.31 -3.54
CA VAL A 56 -3.02 -0.42 -4.03
C VAL A 56 -3.01 -0.98 -5.44
N GLN A 57 -2.00 -0.61 -6.21
CA GLN A 57 -1.77 -1.10 -7.57
C GLN A 57 -0.35 -1.67 -7.68
N GLY A 58 -0.16 -2.57 -8.65
CA GLY A 58 1.13 -3.17 -8.94
C GLY A 58 1.43 -4.36 -8.03
N GLY A 59 2.65 -4.41 -7.47
CA GLY A 59 3.10 -5.54 -6.64
C GLY A 59 2.53 -5.58 -5.22
N ALA A 60 1.86 -4.52 -4.76
CA ALA A 60 1.30 -4.45 -3.43
C ALA A 60 -0.06 -5.17 -3.33
N THR A 61 -0.36 -5.68 -2.13
CA THR A 61 -1.67 -6.27 -1.80
C THR A 61 -2.32 -5.48 -0.68
N ALA A 62 -3.66 -5.44 -0.68
CA ALA A 62 -4.46 -4.77 0.34
C ALA A 62 -5.43 -5.74 1.01
N SER A 63 -5.73 -5.48 2.28
CA SER A 63 -6.78 -6.13 3.06
C SER A 63 -7.41 -5.11 4.02
N VAL A 64 -8.43 -5.54 4.75
CA VAL A 64 -9.17 -4.73 5.74
C VAL A 64 -9.07 -5.40 7.11
N ILE A 65 -8.77 -4.62 8.15
CA ILE A 65 -8.98 -4.99 9.54
C ILE A 65 -10.34 -4.46 9.97
N GLY A 66 -11.12 -5.28 10.69
CA GLY A 66 -12.48 -4.96 11.13
C GLY A 66 -13.54 -5.45 10.14
N ASP A 67 -14.81 -5.17 10.46
CA ASP A 67 -15.95 -5.68 9.68
C ASP A 67 -16.04 -5.02 8.28
N SER A 68 -15.65 -3.74 8.17
CA SER A 68 -15.61 -2.99 6.91
C SER A 68 -14.70 -1.76 7.03
N ILE A 69 -14.41 -1.11 5.89
CA ILE A 69 -13.66 0.16 5.86
C ILE A 69 -14.43 1.35 6.44
N GLY A 70 -15.77 1.27 6.46
CA GLY A 70 -16.64 2.30 7.07
C GLY A 70 -16.88 2.08 8.56
N ALA A 71 -16.42 0.96 9.13
CA ALA A 71 -16.54 0.70 10.56
C ALA A 71 -15.63 1.65 11.38
N PRO A 72 -16.00 2.06 12.61
CA PRO A 72 -15.23 3.01 13.41
C PRO A 72 -13.76 2.61 13.66
N THR A 73 -13.46 1.31 13.69
CA THR A 73 -12.10 0.76 13.88
C THR A 73 -11.52 0.14 12.61
N GLY A 74 -12.23 0.28 11.48
CA GLY A 74 -11.85 -0.19 10.17
C GLY A 74 -10.50 0.39 9.75
N GLN A 75 -9.61 -0.46 9.24
CA GLN A 75 -8.28 -0.04 8.76
C GLN A 75 -7.95 -0.74 7.45
N TYR A 76 -7.30 -0.01 6.55
CA TYR A 76 -6.60 -0.62 5.42
C TYR A 76 -5.28 -1.21 5.91
N VAL A 77 -4.94 -2.39 5.41
CA VAL A 77 -3.63 -3.03 5.59
C VAL A 77 -3.02 -3.27 4.23
N PHE A 78 -1.77 -2.86 4.06
CA PHE A 78 -1.01 -3.03 2.84
C PHE A 78 0.23 -3.87 3.09
N HIS A 79 0.41 -4.91 2.27
CA HIS A 79 1.69 -5.59 2.12
C HIS A 79 2.34 -5.12 0.83
N ILE A 80 3.47 -4.44 0.96
CA ILE A 80 4.13 -3.77 -0.17
C ILE A 80 5.52 -4.37 -0.33
N PRO A 81 5.85 -5.01 -1.47
CA PRO A 81 7.21 -5.41 -1.78
C PRO A 81 8.14 -4.21 -1.83
N ILE A 82 9.32 -4.37 -1.24
CA ILE A 82 10.30 -3.27 -1.18
C ILE A 82 11.67 -3.69 -1.66
N THR A 83 12.40 -2.70 -2.16
CA THR A 83 13.83 -2.80 -2.43
C THR A 83 14.57 -1.76 -1.59
N ALA A 84 15.73 -2.12 -1.06
CA ALA A 84 16.60 -1.15 -0.39
C ALA A 84 17.24 -0.22 -1.41
N ASN A 85 17.36 1.07 -1.09
CA ASN A 85 18.10 2.04 -1.89
C ASN A 85 19.07 2.84 -0.99
N LYS A 86 19.81 3.80 -1.56
CA LYS A 86 20.80 4.60 -0.82
C LYS A 86 20.18 5.43 0.31
N SER A 87 18.90 5.80 0.21
CA SER A 87 18.20 6.70 1.12
C SER A 87 17.28 5.98 2.13
N GLY A 88 16.95 4.72 1.90
CA GLY A 88 16.05 3.94 2.73
C GLY A 88 15.41 2.78 1.96
N VAL A 89 14.08 2.72 1.93
CA VAL A 89 13.32 1.65 1.25
C VAL A 89 12.37 2.21 0.21
N GLN A 90 12.29 1.53 -0.92
CA GLN A 90 11.45 1.94 -2.05
C GLN A 90 10.40 0.88 -2.35
N HIS A 91 9.17 1.33 -2.48
CA HIS A 91 7.99 0.56 -2.86
C HIS A 91 7.91 0.44 -4.39
N LEU A 92 9.01 -0.02 -5.01
CA LEU A 92 9.15 -0.03 -6.47
C LEU A 92 8.08 -0.90 -7.13
N GLY A 93 7.43 -0.37 -8.17
CA GLY A 93 6.34 -1.06 -8.87
C GLY A 93 5.04 -1.15 -8.07
N SER A 94 4.93 -0.40 -6.96
CA SER A 94 3.72 -0.32 -6.14
C SER A 94 3.24 1.13 -6.02
N ASN A 95 1.92 1.30 -6.08
CA ASN A 95 1.29 2.61 -5.91
C ASN A 95 0.21 2.51 -4.82
N ILE A 96 0.07 3.57 -4.03
CA ILE A 96 -1.09 3.75 -3.14
C ILE A 96 -2.00 4.79 -3.81
N VAL A 97 -3.27 4.46 -3.97
CA VAL A 97 -4.25 5.31 -4.65
C VAL A 97 -5.33 5.73 -3.67
N PHE A 98 -5.63 7.03 -3.66
CA PHE A 98 -6.83 7.61 -3.08
C PHE A 98 -7.73 7.97 -4.24
N PHE A 99 -8.91 7.38 -4.30
CA PHE A 99 -9.86 7.60 -5.40
C PHE A 99 -11.15 8.18 -4.85
N ASN A 100 -11.57 9.30 -5.43
CA ASN A 100 -12.82 9.95 -5.09
C ASN A 100 -13.95 9.38 -5.96
N THR A 101 -14.88 8.67 -5.31
CA THR A 101 -16.00 8.01 -5.98
C THR A 101 -17.07 9.00 -6.46
N ALA A 102 -17.09 10.23 -5.95
CA ALA A 102 -18.08 11.25 -6.31
C ALA A 102 -17.73 11.99 -7.60
N ASN A 103 -16.45 12.13 -7.94
CA ASN A 103 -16.00 12.95 -9.08
C ASN A 103 -14.94 12.26 -9.97
N ASN A 104 -14.56 11.00 -9.66
CA ASN A 104 -13.59 10.20 -10.40
C ASN A 104 -12.16 10.78 -10.39
N ASN A 105 -11.87 11.76 -9.53
CA ASN A 105 -10.51 12.23 -9.29
C ASN A 105 -9.72 11.21 -8.48
N GLN A 106 -8.40 11.22 -8.64
CA GLN A 106 -7.53 10.36 -7.86
C GLN A 106 -6.21 11.03 -7.52
N LEU A 107 -5.69 10.71 -6.34
CA LEU A 107 -4.31 10.95 -5.97
C LEU A 107 -3.57 9.62 -6.01
N GLN A 108 -2.51 9.54 -6.81
CA GLN A 108 -1.67 8.36 -6.88
C GLN A 108 -0.28 8.65 -6.31
N LEU A 109 0.09 7.91 -5.25
CA LEU A 109 1.43 7.90 -4.70
C LEU A 109 2.25 6.83 -5.43
N ARG A 110 3.00 7.21 -6.47
CA ARG A 110 3.78 6.25 -7.26
C ARG A 110 5.14 5.99 -6.64
N ASN A 111 5.47 4.70 -6.54
CA ASN A 111 6.74 4.19 -6.02
C ASN A 111 7.22 4.90 -4.74
N PRO A 112 6.41 4.96 -3.66
CA PRO A 112 6.80 5.67 -2.46
C PRO A 112 8.20 5.26 -1.95
N VAL A 113 8.95 6.23 -1.44
CA VAL A 113 10.26 6.04 -0.83
C VAL A 113 10.19 6.47 0.62
N ILE A 114 10.47 5.55 1.54
CA ILE A 114 10.61 5.84 2.96
C ILE A 114 12.10 6.10 3.23
N ASN A 115 12.44 7.34 3.58
CA ASN A 115 13.77 7.70 4.03
C ASN A 115 13.92 7.38 5.51
N LEU A 116 14.64 6.30 5.82
CA LEU A 116 14.83 5.83 7.19
C LEU A 116 15.79 6.72 8.02
N LYS A 117 16.42 7.72 7.40
CA LYS A 117 17.31 8.68 8.08
C LYS A 117 16.60 9.97 8.44
N THR A 118 15.76 10.49 7.54
CA THR A 118 15.05 11.77 7.76
C THR A 118 13.62 11.57 8.26
N GLY A 119 13.05 10.39 8.06
CA GLY A 119 11.64 10.10 8.38
C GLY A 119 10.67 10.54 7.29
N ASP A 120 11.15 11.13 6.20
CA ASP A 120 10.29 11.56 5.10
C ASP A 120 9.84 10.36 4.26
N VAL A 121 8.57 10.38 3.89
CA VAL A 121 8.02 9.48 2.87
C VAL A 121 7.66 10.31 1.66
N THR A 122 8.38 10.10 0.57
CA THR A 122 8.15 10.81 -0.69
C THR A 122 7.48 9.91 -1.71
N ALA A 123 6.74 10.49 -2.64
CA ALA A 123 6.18 9.76 -3.77
C ALA A 123 6.11 10.66 -5.01
N THR A 124 6.19 10.06 -6.19
CA THR A 124 5.89 10.76 -7.44
C THR A 124 4.37 10.84 -7.61
N ILE A 125 3.85 12.04 -7.84
CA ILE A 125 2.41 12.30 -7.98
C ILE A 125 2.10 12.73 -9.41
N PRO A 126 1.52 11.87 -10.26
CA PRO A 126 1.16 12.23 -11.64
C PRO A 126 0.26 13.45 -11.74
N GLN A 127 -0.68 13.59 -10.81
CA GLN A 127 -1.65 14.68 -10.76
C GLN A 127 -1.05 16.02 -10.34
N ALA A 128 0.20 16.01 -9.86
CA ALA A 128 0.98 17.20 -9.56
C ALA A 128 2.16 17.33 -10.52
N GLU A 129 1.90 17.20 -11.84
CA GLU A 129 2.90 17.32 -12.90
C GLU A 129 4.07 16.31 -12.77
N ASN A 130 3.80 15.11 -12.24
CA ASN A 130 4.83 14.10 -11.91
C ASN A 130 5.91 14.59 -10.93
N LYS A 131 5.60 15.57 -10.07
CA LYS A 131 6.53 16.02 -9.02
C LYS A 131 6.68 14.95 -7.95
N SER A 132 7.89 14.84 -7.40
CA SER A 132 8.14 14.06 -6.19
C SER A 132 7.88 14.96 -4.98
N LEU A 133 6.87 14.64 -4.19
CA LEU A 133 6.50 15.39 -2.99
C LEU A 133 6.69 14.54 -1.74
N THR A 134 7.01 15.18 -0.61
CA THR A 134 6.88 14.55 0.71
C THR A 134 5.41 14.47 1.06
N VAL A 135 4.90 13.26 1.26
CA VAL A 135 3.47 12.99 1.45
C VAL A 135 3.15 12.51 2.85
N LEU A 136 4.07 11.75 3.46
CA LEU A 136 3.97 11.35 4.86
C LEU A 136 5.29 11.63 5.59
N THR A 137 5.22 11.72 6.90
CA THR A 137 6.38 11.82 7.78
C THR A 137 6.29 10.77 8.90
N ILE A 138 7.45 10.26 9.32
CA ILE A 138 7.59 9.38 10.47
C ILE A 138 7.75 10.24 11.72
N THR A 139 6.71 10.28 12.56
CA THR A 139 6.66 11.19 13.72
C THR A 139 7.49 10.73 14.91
N ASN A 140 7.79 9.43 15.00
CA ASN A 140 8.53 8.82 16.10
C ASN A 140 9.95 8.35 15.69
N LEU A 141 10.55 8.98 14.66
CA LEU A 141 11.82 8.56 14.08
C LEU A 141 12.94 8.39 15.10
N ALA A 142 13.09 9.33 16.05
CA ALA A 142 14.14 9.30 17.07
C ALA A 142 14.06 8.05 17.97
N GLY A 143 12.88 7.44 18.11
CA GLY A 143 12.66 6.22 18.88
C GLY A 143 12.83 4.93 18.08
N LEU A 144 12.90 4.99 16.75
CA LEU A 144 12.98 3.81 15.90
C LEU A 144 14.39 3.23 15.88
N LYS A 145 14.53 2.00 16.34
CA LYS A 145 15.79 1.25 16.32
C LYS A 145 15.64 0.00 15.47
N PRO A 146 16.61 -0.30 14.58
CA PRO A 146 16.56 -1.53 13.80
C PRO A 146 16.82 -2.75 14.68
N THR A 147 15.98 -3.77 14.56
CA THR A 147 16.25 -5.13 15.05
C THR A 147 16.95 -5.91 13.94
N ILE A 148 18.08 -6.55 14.24
CA ILE A 148 18.87 -7.28 13.25
C ILE A 148 18.96 -8.75 13.65
N THR A 149 18.56 -9.64 12.75
CA THR A 149 18.64 -11.09 12.94
C THR A 149 19.38 -11.69 11.74
N THR A 150 20.32 -12.61 11.99
CA THR A 150 21.08 -13.29 10.92
C THR A 150 20.85 -14.78 11.02
N ASP A 151 20.32 -15.37 9.95
CA ASP A 151 20.27 -16.82 9.78
C ASP A 151 21.44 -17.27 8.92
N LYS A 152 22.43 -17.87 9.57
CA LYS A 152 23.64 -18.38 8.91
C LYS A 152 23.36 -19.62 8.07
N LYS A 153 22.30 -20.39 8.35
CA LYS A 153 21.98 -21.64 7.62
C LYS A 153 21.53 -21.36 6.19
N VAL A 154 20.77 -20.28 6.02
CA VAL A 154 20.28 -19.83 4.70
C VAL A 154 21.01 -18.60 4.17
N ASN A 155 22.07 -18.14 4.86
CA ASN A 155 22.88 -16.99 4.48
C ASN A 155 22.07 -15.68 4.30
N LEU A 156 21.10 -15.44 5.19
CA LEU A 156 20.21 -14.28 5.15
C LEU A 156 20.33 -13.42 6.42
N ARG A 157 20.37 -12.10 6.23
CA ARG A 157 20.28 -11.09 7.29
C ARG A 157 19.00 -10.30 7.15
N LYS A 158 18.18 -10.29 8.20
CA LYS A 158 16.97 -9.47 8.35
C LYS A 158 17.30 -8.20 9.15
N THR A 159 16.94 -7.05 8.62
CA THR A 159 16.89 -5.76 9.35
C THR A 159 15.43 -5.33 9.42
N ALA A 160 14.89 -5.16 10.62
CA ALA A 160 13.50 -4.80 10.85
C ALA A 160 13.37 -3.45 11.57
N TYR A 161 12.52 -2.58 11.07
CA TYR A 161 12.06 -1.38 11.77
C TYR A 161 10.57 -1.57 12.04
N THR A 162 10.16 -1.50 13.30
CA THR A 162 8.78 -1.78 13.72
C THR A 162 8.17 -0.60 14.44
N GLY A 163 6.89 -0.33 14.18
CA GLY A 163 6.10 0.67 14.87
C GLY A 163 6.39 2.10 14.43
N ALA A 164 6.81 2.33 13.18
CA ALA A 164 6.93 3.70 12.67
C ALA A 164 5.55 4.32 12.53
N THR A 165 5.31 5.46 13.18
CA THR A 165 4.03 6.18 13.13
C THR A 165 4.06 7.18 11.99
N LEU A 166 3.03 7.17 11.15
CA LEU A 166 2.91 7.99 9.95
C LEU A 166 1.84 9.06 10.14
N SER A 167 2.14 10.28 9.70
CA SER A 167 1.19 11.37 9.49
C SER A 167 1.34 11.96 8.10
N LEU A 168 0.33 12.67 7.60
CA LEU A 168 0.51 13.55 6.45
C LEU A 168 1.68 14.50 6.70
N ALA A 169 2.46 14.75 5.66
CA ALA A 169 3.53 15.74 5.74
C ALA A 169 2.94 17.14 5.93
N PRO A 170 3.58 18.02 6.72
CA PRO A 170 3.10 19.39 6.89
C PRO A 170 2.90 20.10 5.55
N GLY A 171 1.75 20.76 5.38
CA GLY A 171 1.38 21.54 4.20
C GLY A 171 0.86 20.72 3.01
N ILE A 172 0.83 19.38 3.06
CA ILE A 172 0.36 18.56 1.93
C ILE A 172 -1.17 18.41 1.87
N ALA A 173 -1.86 18.59 3.00
CA ALA A 173 -3.29 18.31 3.13
C ALA A 173 -4.16 19.12 2.16
N ALA A 174 -3.82 20.40 1.95
CA ALA A 174 -4.51 21.27 0.99
C ALA A 174 -4.31 20.80 -0.46
N ALA A 175 -3.10 20.38 -0.82
CA ALA A 175 -2.81 19.85 -2.15
C ALA A 175 -3.56 18.53 -2.40
N ILE A 176 -3.62 17.64 -1.42
CA ILE A 176 -4.40 16.38 -1.50
C ILE A 176 -5.89 16.70 -1.70
N SER A 177 -6.44 17.60 -0.90
CA SER A 177 -7.85 17.99 -0.98
C SER A 177 -8.18 18.59 -2.36
N SER A 178 -7.30 19.45 -2.87
CA SER A 178 -7.44 20.04 -4.21
C SER A 178 -7.39 18.99 -5.32
N ILE A 179 -6.41 18.08 -5.30
CA ILE A 179 -6.28 17.00 -6.30
C ILE A 179 -7.52 16.09 -6.30
N LEU A 180 -8.05 15.79 -5.11
CA LEU A 180 -9.23 14.93 -4.95
C LEU A 180 -10.56 15.67 -5.17
N GLY A 181 -10.55 16.99 -5.38
CA GLY A 181 -11.76 17.79 -5.48
C GLY A 181 -12.62 17.76 -4.20
N LEU A 182 -11.96 17.69 -3.03
CA LEU A 182 -12.61 17.76 -1.73
C LEU A 182 -12.86 19.23 -1.34
N PRO A 183 -13.87 19.50 -0.48
CA PRO A 183 -14.02 20.82 0.13
C PRO A 183 -12.73 21.30 0.82
N GLU A 184 -12.53 22.62 0.86
CA GLU A 184 -11.39 23.19 1.59
C GLU A 184 -11.39 22.74 3.06
N ASN A 185 -10.20 22.47 3.60
CA ASN A 185 -10.01 22.00 4.98
C ASN A 185 -10.64 20.63 5.30
N SER A 186 -11.00 19.82 4.27
CA SER A 186 -11.52 18.46 4.47
C SER A 186 -10.53 17.52 5.17
N LEU A 187 -9.22 17.76 4.97
CA LEU A 187 -8.16 17.00 5.63
C LEU A 187 -7.39 17.94 6.56
N PRO A 188 -7.22 17.61 7.86
CA PRO A 188 -6.40 18.39 8.74
C PRO A 188 -4.92 18.25 8.36
N ASP A 189 -4.15 19.31 8.59
CA ASP A 189 -2.71 19.24 8.41
C ASP A 189 -2.10 18.27 9.43
N ALA A 190 -1.03 17.56 9.02
CA ALA A 190 -0.42 16.50 9.80
C ALA A 190 -1.40 15.41 10.30
N LEU A 191 -2.50 15.15 9.56
CA LEU A 191 -3.45 14.08 9.86
C LEU A 191 -2.72 12.76 10.14
N ALA A 192 -3.04 12.12 11.26
CA ALA A 192 -2.52 10.80 11.59
C ALA A 192 -2.94 9.80 10.50
N PHE A 193 -1.93 9.21 9.84
CA PHE A 193 -2.15 8.29 8.74
C PHE A 193 -2.22 6.85 9.22
N GLY A 194 -1.31 6.45 10.11
CA GLY A 194 -1.28 5.09 10.64
C GLY A 194 0.12 4.66 11.06
N SER A 195 0.48 3.42 10.78
CA SER A 195 1.82 2.91 11.08
C SER A 195 2.37 2.00 10.01
N THR A 196 3.69 1.83 10.02
CA THR A 196 4.39 0.95 9.11
C THR A 196 5.50 0.18 9.81
N ASP A 197 5.63 -1.09 9.40
CA ASP A 197 6.76 -1.94 9.70
C ASP A 197 7.54 -2.21 8.41
N VAL A 198 8.85 -2.30 8.51
CA VAL A 198 9.76 -2.57 7.40
C VAL A 198 10.59 -3.79 7.76
N SER A 199 10.60 -4.79 6.90
CA SER A 199 11.51 -5.94 6.98
C SER A 199 12.35 -6.01 5.71
N LEU A 200 13.67 -5.85 5.86
CA LEU A 200 14.65 -5.94 4.78
C LEU A 200 15.47 -7.21 4.93
N PHE A 201 15.53 -7.99 3.86
CA PHE A 201 16.41 -9.14 3.76
C PHE A 201 17.57 -8.83 2.81
N THR A 202 18.77 -9.19 3.26
CA THR A 202 20.01 -9.06 2.51
C THR A 202 20.83 -10.34 2.69
N LYS A 203 21.82 -10.56 1.81
CA LYS A 203 22.78 -11.64 2.00
C LYS A 203 23.53 -11.42 3.32
N ALA A 204 23.71 -12.46 4.13
CA ALA A 204 24.54 -12.35 5.32
C ALA A 204 26.00 -12.12 4.90
N LYS A 205 26.72 -11.33 5.72
CA LYS A 205 28.17 -11.17 5.59
C LYS A 205 28.86 -12.28 6.38
#